data_AF-A0A3E4MG52-F1
#
_entry.id   AF-A0A3E4MG52-F1
#
_cell.length_a   1.000
_cell.length_b   1.000
_cell.length_c   1.000
_cell.angle_alpha   90.00
_cell.angle_beta   90.00
_cell.angle_gamma   90.00
#
_symmetry.space_group_name_H-M   'P 1'
#
loop_
_entity.id
_entity.type
_entity.pdbx_description
1 polymer ?
#
loop_
_entity_poly.entity_id
_entity_poly.type
_entity_poly.pdbx_seq_one_letter_code
_entity_poly.pdbx_strand_id
1 'polypeptide(L)'
;MVKAIKVMLIPNNVQKTKMFQYAGASRFAYNWALAREKESYEKGGKFISDSELRKEFTKLRHSDEYAWLLNISNNVTKQAIKDACTAYKNFFKGLQKFPRFKSRKRSMPKFYQDNVKIQFSNTHVKLEGFSSSRKANKQKKNWV
;
A
#
# COMPACT_ATOMS: atom_id res chain seq x y z
N MET A 1 19.14 -13.00 -14.11
CA MET A 1 18.82 -11.64 -14.60
C MET A 1 17.39 -11.30 -14.22
N VAL A 2 17.16 -10.20 -13.49
CA VAL A 2 15.79 -9.76 -13.16
C VAL A 2 15.21 -9.05 -14.38
N LYS A 3 14.10 -9.55 -14.93
CA LYS A 3 13.38 -8.89 -16.02
C LYS A 3 12.36 -7.91 -15.45
N ALA A 4 12.36 -6.67 -15.95
CA ALA A 4 11.39 -5.65 -15.58
C ALA A 4 10.59 -5.24 -16.82
N ILE A 5 9.28 -5.05 -16.65
CA ILE A 5 8.37 -4.57 -17.70
C ILE A 5 7.75 -3.28 -17.20
N LYS A 6 7.76 -2.24 -18.05
CA LYS A 6 7.06 -0.98 -17.80
C LYS A 6 5.94 -0.85 -18.82
N VAL A 7 4.71 -0.74 -18.34
CA VAL A 7 3.51 -0.59 -19.17
C VAL A 7 2.79 0.70 -18.81
N MET A 8 2.25 1.39 -19.82
CA MET A 8 1.34 2.50 -19.63
C MET A 8 -0.09 1.96 -19.63
N LEU A 9 -0.83 2.20 -18.55
CA LEU A 9 -2.24 1.81 -18.45
C LEU A 9 -3.14 2.94 -18.97
N ILE A 10 -4.26 2.58 -19.61
CA ILE A 10 -5.30 3.53 -20.05
C ILE A 10 -6.60 3.27 -19.25
N PRO A 11 -6.63 3.62 -17.95
CA PRO A 11 -7.80 3.34 -17.11
C PRO A 11 -8.97 4.28 -17.41
N ASN A 12 -10.18 3.75 -17.32
CA ASN A 12 -11.40 4.56 -17.27
C ASN A 12 -11.56 5.29 -15.92
N ASN A 13 -12.57 6.16 -15.80
CA ASN A 13 -12.78 6.99 -14.60
C ASN A 13 -13.01 6.16 -13.32
N VAL A 14 -13.65 4.99 -13.42
CA VAL A 14 -13.90 4.09 -12.29
C VAL A 14 -12.58 3.46 -11.81
N GLN A 15 -11.77 2.98 -12.75
CA GLN A 15 -10.45 2.39 -12.45
C GLN A 15 -9.48 3.43 -11.89
N LYS A 16 -9.43 4.64 -12.48
CA LYS A 16 -8.62 5.76 -11.99
C LYS A 16 -8.95 6.08 -10.53
N THR A 17 -10.24 6.25 -10.24
CA THR A 17 -10.70 6.51 -8.86
C THR A 17 -10.23 5.41 -7.90
N LYS A 18 -10.36 4.15 -8.28
CA LYS A 18 -9.92 3.02 -7.46
C LYS A 18 -8.39 3.01 -7.24
N MET A 19 -7.60 3.27 -8.27
CA MET A 19 -6.14 3.41 -8.17
C MET A 19 -5.73 4.53 -7.21
N PHE A 20 -6.42 5.67 -7.25
CA PHE A 20 -6.16 6.77 -6.32
C PHE A 20 -6.55 6.42 -4.88
N GLN A 21 -7.63 5.66 -4.66
CA GLN A 21 -7.96 5.12 -3.34
C GLN A 21 -6.86 4.20 -2.82
N TYR A 22 -6.32 3.31 -3.67
CA TYR A 22 -5.20 2.43 -3.33
C TYR A 22 -3.93 3.22 -2.96
N ALA A 23 -3.56 4.21 -3.77
CA ALA A 23 -2.44 5.10 -3.46
C ALA A 23 -2.66 5.89 -2.16
N GLY A 24 -3.90 6.33 -1.91
CA GLY A 24 -4.29 7.00 -0.68
C GLY A 24 -4.14 6.10 0.55
N ALA A 25 -4.60 4.85 0.48
CA ALA A 25 -4.45 3.87 1.55
C ALA A 25 -2.98 3.51 1.81
N SER A 26 -2.16 3.37 0.75
CA SER A 26 -0.72 3.16 0.88
C SER A 26 -0.05 4.32 1.62
N ARG A 27 -0.36 5.57 1.25
CA ARG A 27 0.13 6.76 1.95
C ARG A 27 -0.28 6.77 3.42
N PHE A 28 -1.55 6.48 3.70
CA PHE A 28 -2.09 6.45 5.05
C PHE A 28 -1.36 5.43 5.93
N ALA A 29 -1.27 4.18 5.47
CA ALA A 29 -0.62 3.10 6.22
C ALA A 29 0.87 3.37 6.47
N TYR A 30 1.59 3.95 5.49
CA TYR A 30 2.98 4.37 5.69
C TYR A 30 3.11 5.43 6.79
N ASN A 31 2.28 6.48 6.72
CA ASN A 31 2.33 7.57 7.69
C ASN A 31 1.95 7.11 9.09
N TRP A 32 0.92 6.25 9.18
CA TRP A 32 0.50 5.64 10.43
C TRP A 32 1.63 4.82 11.07
N ALA A 33 2.30 3.95 10.30
CA ALA A 33 3.41 3.16 10.80
C ALA A 33 4.57 4.04 11.29
N LEU A 34 4.94 5.05 10.50
CA LEU A 34 5.98 6.00 10.90
C LEU A 34 5.60 6.80 12.16
N ALA A 35 4.32 7.13 12.35
CA ALA A 35 3.86 7.81 13.55
C ALA A 35 3.98 6.91 14.80
N ARG A 36 3.63 5.61 14.67
CA ARG A 36 3.78 4.63 15.76
C ARG A 36 5.25 4.42 16.16
N GLU A 37 6.15 4.34 15.19
CA GLU A 37 7.60 4.24 15.48
C GLU A 37 8.14 5.48 16.21
N LYS A 38 7.72 6.67 15.77
CA LYS A 38 8.10 7.92 16.44
C LYS A 38 7.59 7.97 17.88
N GLU A 39 6.32 7.64 18.08
CA GLU A 39 5.70 7.62 19.40
C GLU A 39 6.38 6.61 20.33
N SER A 40 6.73 5.42 19.82
CA SER A 40 7.49 4.42 20.59
C SER A 40 8.84 5.00 21.02
N TYR A 41 9.58 5.59 20.08
CA TYR A 41 10.89 6.17 20.35
C TYR A 41 10.84 7.32 21.35
N GLU A 42 9.88 8.24 21.21
CA GLU A 42 9.67 9.36 22.14
C GLU A 42 9.37 8.89 23.57
N LYS A 43 8.73 7.73 23.72
CA LYS A 43 8.45 7.09 25.02
C LYS A 43 9.60 6.21 25.54
N GLY A 44 10.76 6.22 24.90
CA GLY A 44 11.90 5.36 25.26
C GLY A 44 11.68 3.87 24.92
N GLY A 45 10.70 3.58 24.05
CA GLY A 45 10.39 2.24 23.57
C GLY A 45 11.38 1.72 22.55
N LYS A 46 11.27 0.42 22.27
CA LYS A 46 12.06 -0.25 21.21
C LYS A 46 11.39 -0.08 19.84
N PHE A 47 12.17 -0.31 18.80
CA PHE A 47 11.67 -0.41 17.43
C PHE A 47 10.58 -1.47 17.32
N ILE A 48 9.44 -1.13 16.70
CA ILE A 48 8.29 -2.05 16.55
C ILE A 48 8.45 -2.85 15.26
N SER A 49 8.32 -4.17 15.30
CA SER A 49 8.47 -4.95 14.06
C SER A 49 7.36 -4.64 13.06
N ASP A 50 7.65 -4.78 11.75
CA ASP A 50 6.64 -4.62 10.71
C ASP A 50 5.49 -5.63 10.85
N SER A 51 5.77 -6.81 11.42
CA SER A 51 4.79 -7.84 11.76
C SER A 51 3.82 -7.36 12.84
N GLU A 52 4.32 -6.77 13.92
CA GLU A 52 3.50 -6.22 15.01
C GLU A 52 2.66 -5.04 14.52
N LEU A 53 3.26 -4.09 13.81
CA LEU A 53 2.54 -2.97 13.22
C LEU A 53 1.44 -3.41 12.25
N ARG A 54 1.67 -4.46 11.45
CA ARG A 54 0.63 -5.03 10.59
C ARG A 54 -0.52 -5.67 11.38
N LYS A 55 -0.24 -6.32 12.51
CA LYS A 55 -1.28 -6.87 13.39
C LYS A 55 -2.12 -5.76 14.00
N GLU A 56 -1.48 -4.72 14.53
CA GLU A 56 -2.15 -3.52 15.04
C GLU A 56 -3.00 -2.84 13.95
N PHE A 57 -2.43 -2.62 12.78
CA PHE A 57 -3.14 -2.01 11.65
C PHE A 57 -4.32 -2.85 11.16
N THR A 58 -4.23 -4.18 11.28
CA THR A 58 -5.35 -5.07 10.95
C THR A 58 -6.51 -4.87 11.92
N LYS A 59 -6.24 -4.65 13.22
CA LYS A 59 -7.31 -4.28 14.16
C LYS A 59 -7.88 -2.91 13.83
N LEU A 60 -7.01 -1.93 13.58
CA LEU A 60 -7.40 -0.56 13.22
C LEU A 60 -8.36 -0.52 12.02
N ARG A 61 -8.00 -1.18 10.91
CA ARG A 61 -8.82 -1.14 9.68
C ARG A 61 -10.20 -1.81 9.83
N HIS A 62 -10.44 -2.55 10.90
CA HIS A 62 -11.71 -3.19 11.22
C HIS A 62 -12.55 -2.36 12.21
N SER A 63 -12.07 -1.22 12.69
CA SER A 63 -12.91 -0.28 13.44
C SER A 63 -13.81 0.54 12.50
N ASP A 64 -14.91 1.06 13.03
CA ASP A 64 -15.91 1.79 12.26
C ASP A 64 -15.32 3.02 11.55
N GLU A 65 -14.43 3.76 12.22
CA GLU A 65 -13.75 4.94 11.66
C GLU A 65 -12.91 4.61 10.42
N TYR A 66 -12.29 3.43 10.38
CA TYR A 66 -11.35 3.03 9.33
C TYR A 66 -11.88 1.93 8.41
N ALA A 67 -13.17 1.59 8.49
CA ALA A 67 -13.81 0.54 7.70
C ALA A 67 -13.64 0.75 6.18
N TRP A 68 -13.43 1.98 5.72
CA TRP A 68 -13.14 2.29 4.31
C TRP A 68 -11.88 1.57 3.78
N LEU A 69 -10.92 1.24 4.64
CA LEU A 69 -9.72 0.47 4.28
C LEU A 69 -10.03 -0.99 3.91
N LEU A 70 -11.17 -1.54 4.35
CA LEU A 70 -11.60 -2.89 3.98
C LEU A 70 -11.88 -3.01 2.47
N ASN A 71 -12.16 -1.90 1.80
CA ASN A 71 -12.34 -1.83 0.35
C ASN A 71 -11.04 -1.88 -0.46
N ILE A 72 -9.89 -1.95 0.21
CA ILE A 72 -8.55 -1.96 -0.38
C ILE A 72 -7.87 -3.30 -0.08
N SER A 73 -7.12 -3.81 -1.05
CA SER A 73 -6.29 -5.01 -0.84
C SER A 73 -5.33 -4.80 0.34
N ASN A 74 -5.34 -5.75 1.28
CA ASN A 74 -4.48 -5.71 2.46
C ASN A 74 -2.98 -5.75 2.10
N ASN A 75 -2.63 -6.25 0.91
CA ASN A 75 -1.24 -6.26 0.45
C ASN A 75 -0.68 -4.84 0.26
N VAL A 76 -1.54 -3.88 -0.11
CA VAL A 76 -1.16 -2.46 -0.28
C VAL A 76 -0.68 -1.86 1.04
N THR A 77 -1.45 -2.07 2.11
CA THR A 77 -1.15 -1.52 3.44
C THR A 77 0.00 -2.28 4.09
N LYS A 78 0.06 -3.62 3.94
CA LYS A 78 1.19 -4.43 4.42
C LYS A 78 2.53 -3.99 3.86
N GLN A 79 2.59 -3.74 2.55
CA GLN A 79 3.82 -3.28 1.90
C GLN A 79 4.16 -1.85 2.34
N ALA A 80 3.17 -0.96 2.44
CA ALA A 80 3.41 0.41 2.90
C ALA A 80 4.00 0.47 4.33
N ILE A 81 3.51 -0.38 5.23
CA ILE A 81 4.07 -0.54 6.59
C ILE A 81 5.50 -1.08 6.52
N LYS A 82 5.75 -2.08 5.66
CA LYS A 82 7.10 -2.62 5.42
C LYS A 82 8.08 -1.53 5.00
N ASP A 83 7.65 -0.70 4.06
CA ASP A 83 8.46 0.38 3.50
C ASP A 83 8.77 1.43 4.57
N ALA A 84 7.81 1.77 5.43
CA ALA A 84 8.02 2.68 6.57
C ALA A 84 9.04 2.12 7.57
N CYS A 85 8.88 0.84 7.96
CA CYS A 85 9.78 0.15 8.88
C CYS A 85 11.20 0.05 8.32
N THR A 86 11.33 -0.35 7.05
CA THR A 86 12.61 -0.38 6.34
C THR A 86 13.22 1.01 6.31
N ALA A 87 12.39 2.04 6.06
CA ALA A 87 12.90 3.38 5.96
C ALA A 87 13.46 3.88 7.31
N TYR A 88 12.75 3.58 8.39
CA TYR A 88 13.15 3.91 9.75
C TYR A 88 14.43 3.18 10.17
N LYS A 89 14.53 1.87 9.91
CA LYS A 89 15.75 1.09 10.18
C LYS A 89 16.97 1.62 9.42
N ASN A 90 16.80 1.96 8.14
CA ASN A 90 17.90 2.46 7.32
C ASN A 90 18.41 3.83 7.80
N PHE A 91 17.58 4.64 8.46
CA PHE A 91 18.05 5.87 9.10
C PHE A 91 19.04 5.58 10.22
N PHE A 92 18.74 4.65 11.14
CA PHE A 92 19.66 4.27 12.21
C PHE A 92 20.94 3.58 11.70
N LYS A 93 20.89 3.00 10.51
CA LYS A 93 22.07 2.45 9.82
C LYS A 93 22.89 3.49 9.05
N GLY A 94 22.47 4.76 9.04
CA GLY A 94 23.13 5.81 8.25
C GLY A 94 22.95 5.69 6.73
N LEU A 95 22.08 4.80 6.26
CA LEU A 95 21.85 4.55 4.83
C LEU A 95 20.93 5.59 4.18
N GLN A 96 20.17 6.34 4.97
CA GLN A 96 19.34 7.43 4.47
C GLN A 96 19.00 8.45 5.57
N LYS A 97 18.46 9.59 5.14
CA LYS A 97 17.93 10.62 6.04
C LYS A 97 16.68 10.12 6.77
N PHE A 98 16.36 10.77 7.89
CA PHE A 98 15.19 10.43 8.70
C PHE A 98 13.91 10.41 7.85
N PRO A 99 13.11 9.33 7.89
CA PRO A 99 11.92 9.21 7.07
C PRO A 99 10.89 10.28 7.43
N ARG A 100 10.27 10.86 6.39
CA ARG A 100 9.26 11.91 6.52
C ARG A 100 7.87 11.37 6.22
N PHE A 101 6.85 12.01 6.79
CA PHE A 101 5.47 11.74 6.40
C PHE A 101 5.26 12.09 4.93
N LYS A 102 4.55 11.22 4.23
CA LYS A 102 4.18 11.39 2.83
C LYS A 102 3.03 12.39 2.74
N SER A 103 3.25 13.46 1.99
CA SER A 103 2.22 14.47 1.67
C SER A 103 1.30 13.99 0.55
N ARG A 104 0.00 14.28 0.64
CA ARG A 104 -0.96 14.03 -0.45
C ARG A 104 -0.66 14.84 -1.71
N LYS A 105 -0.19 16.09 -1.56
CA LYS A 105 0.06 17.01 -2.67
C LYS A 105 1.42 16.79 -3.33
N ARG A 106 2.45 16.48 -2.53
CA ARG A 106 3.84 16.40 -3.01
C ARG A 106 4.33 14.98 -3.31
N SER A 107 3.73 13.96 -2.73
CA SER A 107 4.18 12.58 -2.96
C SER A 107 3.54 12.02 -4.22
N MET A 108 4.33 11.35 -5.05
CA MET A 108 3.82 10.60 -6.18
C MET A 108 2.79 9.54 -5.72
N PRO A 109 1.56 9.54 -6.26
CA PRO A 109 0.58 8.49 -5.98
C PRO A 109 1.08 7.15 -6.50
N LYS A 110 1.31 6.21 -5.58
CA LYS A 110 1.75 4.85 -5.90
C LYS A 110 1.23 3.84 -4.87
N PHE A 111 1.11 2.60 -5.28
CA PHE A 111 0.72 1.49 -4.41
C PHE A 111 1.38 0.19 -4.89
N TYR A 112 1.47 -0.78 -3.99
CA TYR A 112 1.95 -2.12 -4.30
C TYR A 112 0.84 -2.98 -4.91
N GLN A 113 1.19 -3.76 -5.93
CA GLN A 113 0.36 -4.85 -6.44
C GLN A 113 1.16 -6.14 -6.40
N ASP A 114 0.51 -7.22 -6.01
CA ASP A 114 1.14 -8.54 -5.97
C ASP A 114 1.43 -9.02 -7.40
N ASN A 115 2.69 -9.39 -7.65
CA ASN A 115 3.16 -9.86 -8.94
C ASN A 115 2.81 -11.34 -9.19
N VAL A 116 2.48 -12.12 -8.15
CA VAL A 116 2.11 -13.54 -8.32
C VAL A 116 0.76 -13.68 -9.02
N LYS A 117 -0.13 -12.69 -8.83
CA LYS A 117 -1.51 -12.74 -9.32
C LYS A 117 -1.77 -11.80 -10.50
N ILE A 118 -0.77 -11.03 -10.93
CA ILE A 118 -0.91 -10.18 -12.10
C ILE A 118 -1.03 -11.06 -13.34
N GLN A 119 -2.00 -10.75 -14.20
CA GLN A 119 -2.18 -11.46 -15.47
C GLN A 119 -2.09 -10.45 -16.59
N PHE A 120 -1.45 -10.85 -17.69
CA PHE A 120 -1.32 -10.05 -18.89
C PHE A 120 -2.07 -10.71 -20.03
N SER A 121 -2.77 -9.92 -20.83
CA SER A 121 -3.12 -10.24 -22.20
C SER A 121 -2.33 -9.33 -23.13
N ASN A 122 -2.52 -9.48 -24.44
CA ASN A 122 -1.88 -8.61 -25.43
C ASN A 122 -2.24 -7.12 -25.25
N THR A 123 -3.37 -6.83 -24.61
CA THR A 123 -3.93 -5.47 -24.55
C THR A 123 -4.28 -5.01 -23.14
N HIS A 124 -4.35 -5.91 -22.15
CA HIS A 124 -4.84 -5.58 -20.82
C HIS A 124 -3.99 -6.21 -19.71
N VAL A 125 -4.01 -5.57 -18.55
CA VAL A 125 -3.40 -6.05 -17.31
C VAL A 125 -4.48 -6.27 -16.26
N LYS A 126 -4.50 -7.47 -15.67
CA LYS A 126 -5.39 -7.79 -14.55
C LYS A 126 -4.76 -7.37 -13.23
N LEU A 127 -5.42 -6.46 -12.52
CA LEU A 127 -5.06 -6.02 -11.18
C LEU A 127 -6.00 -6.65 -10.14
N GLU A 128 -5.43 -7.24 -9.08
CA GLU A 128 -6.21 -7.78 -7.96
C GLU A 128 -6.90 -6.66 -7.15
N GLY A 129 -8.11 -6.94 -6.67
CA GLY A 129 -8.81 -6.10 -5.68
C GLY A 129 -9.57 -4.90 -6.25
N PHE A 130 -9.72 -4.81 -7.58
CA PHE A 130 -10.49 -3.75 -8.25
C PHE A 130 -11.98 -4.09 -8.40
N SER A 131 -12.34 -5.35 -8.21
CA SER A 131 -13.69 -5.90 -8.19
C SER A 131 -13.86 -6.74 -6.93
N SER A 132 -15.00 -6.58 -6.26
CA SER A 132 -15.40 -7.39 -5.10
C SER A 132 -15.91 -8.78 -5.49
N SER A 133 -16.17 -9.02 -6.78
CA SER A 133 -16.73 -10.29 -7.24
C SER A 133 -15.66 -11.34 -7.52
N ARG A 134 -15.90 -12.55 -7.03
CA ARG A 134 -15.10 -13.74 -7.37
C ARG A 134 -15.48 -14.35 -8.73
N LYS A 135 -16.64 -13.99 -9.30
CA LYS A 135 -17.11 -14.52 -10.59
C LYS A 135 -16.34 -13.86 -11.74
N ALA A 136 -15.76 -14.64 -12.64
CA ALA A 136 -14.94 -14.16 -13.76
C ALA A 136 -15.65 -13.07 -14.59
N ASN A 137 -16.91 -13.30 -14.96
CA ASN A 137 -17.70 -12.35 -15.76
C ASN A 137 -17.92 -10.99 -15.07
N LYS A 138 -17.83 -10.94 -13.74
CA LYS A 138 -17.99 -9.72 -12.92
C LYS A 138 -16.65 -9.08 -12.54
N GLN A 139 -15.52 -9.63 -12.99
CA GLN A 139 -14.17 -9.08 -12.78
C GLN A 139 -13.71 -8.13 -13.89
N LYS A 140 -14.60 -7.68 -14.79
CA LYS A 140 -14.24 -6.75 -15.88
C LYS A 140 -13.48 -5.50 -15.39
N LYS A 141 -13.79 -4.99 -14.19
CA LYS A 141 -13.09 -3.84 -13.56
C LYS A 141 -11.62 -4.11 -13.19
N ASN A 142 -11.22 -5.38 -13.07
CA ASN A 142 -9.84 -5.77 -12.76
C ASN A 142 -8.93 -5.67 -13.97
N TRP A 143 -9.47 -5.74 -15.18
CA TRP A 143 -8.70 -5.65 -16.41
C TRP A 143 -8.62 -4.18 -16.83
N VAL A 144 -7.40 -3.66 -16.90
CA VAL A 144 -7.09 -2.29 -17.30
C VAL A 144 -6.29 -2.33 -18.60
#